data_AF-A0A1U9KJ57-F1
#
_entry.id   AF-A0A1U9KJ57-F1
#
_cell.length_a   1.000
_cell.length_b   1.000
_cell.length_c   1.000
_cell.angle_alpha   90.00
_cell.angle_beta   90.00
_cell.angle_gamma   90.00
#
_symmetry.space_group_name_H-M   'P 1'
#
loop_
_entity.id
_entity.type
_entity.pdbx_description
1 polymer ?
#
loop_
_entity_poly.entity_id
_entity_poly.type
_entity_poly.pdbx_seq_one_letter_code
_entity_poly.pdbx_strand_id
1 'polypeptide(L)'
;MASHVVTFAGLSDQDRKKVAPLPKLVEGDRFELHVRRRNGQDQTMSLPPAAASAVEALIDHLLNGERVAVLSEDQELSPTEASTILGISRPLVVLRMDRGDLPFRYIGKHRRASLKDVLALNTELDVRQKAMEDLAADSENLHLHYGI
;
A
#
# COMPACT_ATOMS: atom_id res chain seq x y z
N MET A 1 13.74 -9.25 -18.41
CA MET A 1 12.70 -8.22 -18.62
C MET A 1 11.80 -8.24 -17.40
N ALA A 2 12.04 -7.36 -16.42
CA ALA A 2 11.22 -7.31 -15.22
C ALA A 2 9.98 -6.47 -15.52
N SER A 3 8.81 -7.11 -15.50
CA SER A 3 7.49 -6.49 -15.71
C SER A 3 7.34 -5.29 -14.76
N HIS A 4 7.53 -4.09 -15.30
CA HIS A 4 7.17 -2.86 -14.61
C HIS A 4 5.72 -2.59 -14.98
N VAL A 5 4.80 -2.93 -14.07
CA VAL A 5 3.50 -2.28 -14.07
C VAL A 5 3.40 -1.57 -12.73
N VAL A 6 4.04 -0.41 -12.64
CA VAL A 6 3.67 0.60 -11.64
C VAL A 6 2.67 1.49 -12.34
N THR A 7 1.38 1.13 -12.29
CA THR A 7 0.33 2.05 -12.72
C THR A 7 -0.01 2.93 -11.54
N PHE A 8 0.40 4.19 -11.61
CA PHE A 8 -0.09 5.22 -10.71
C PHE A 8 -1.44 5.70 -11.23
N ALA A 9 -2.48 5.50 -10.43
CA ALA A 9 -3.79 6.10 -10.67
C ALA A 9 -3.97 7.29 -9.74
N GLY A 10 -4.51 8.38 -10.27
CA GLY A 10 -4.91 9.57 -9.53
C GLY A 10 -6.14 10.17 -10.20
N LEU A 11 -7.08 10.68 -9.40
CA LEU A 11 -8.26 11.38 -9.90
C LEU A 11 -8.03 12.89 -9.90
N SER A 12 -8.38 13.55 -11.00
CA SER A 12 -8.46 15.01 -11.03
C SER A 12 -9.50 15.53 -10.03
N ASP A 13 -9.42 16.78 -9.60
CA ASP A 13 -10.44 17.38 -8.72
C ASP A 13 -11.85 17.32 -9.34
N GLN A 14 -11.94 17.41 -10.67
CA GLN A 14 -13.21 17.34 -11.39
C GLN A 14 -13.78 15.91 -11.40
N ASP A 15 -12.93 14.89 -11.48
CA ASP A 15 -13.36 13.49 -11.46
C ASP A 15 -13.71 13.04 -10.04
N ARG A 16 -12.98 13.51 -9.01
CA ARG A 16 -13.32 13.25 -7.61
C ARG A 16 -14.73 13.69 -7.25
N LYS A 17 -15.19 14.82 -7.77
CA LYS A 17 -16.56 15.32 -7.56
C LYS A 17 -17.66 14.48 -8.24
N LYS A 18 -17.30 13.64 -9.21
CA LYS A 18 -18.24 12.79 -9.95
C LYS A 18 -18.32 11.37 -9.40
N VAL A 19 -17.28 10.92 -8.70
CA VAL A 19 -17.24 9.60 -8.09
C VAL A 19 -17.98 9.67 -6.76
N ALA A 20 -19.12 9.00 -6.67
CA ALA A 20 -19.77 8.79 -5.38
C ALA A 20 -18.93 7.79 -4.55
N PRO A 21 -18.82 7.99 -3.23
CA PRO A 21 -18.20 6.99 -2.36
C PRO A 21 -18.93 5.66 -2.51
N LEU A 22 -18.16 4.57 -2.55
CA LEU A 22 -18.73 3.24 -2.61
C LEU A 22 -19.49 2.96 -1.31
N PRO A 23 -20.73 2.43 -1.38
CA PRO A 23 -21.39 1.93 -0.19
C PRO A 23 -20.61 0.73 0.35
N LYS A 24 -20.57 0.57 1.68
CA LYS A 24 -20.02 -0.64 2.29
C LYS A 24 -20.87 -1.83 1.88
N LEU A 25 -20.28 -2.79 1.19
CA LEU A 25 -20.96 -4.04 0.85
C LEU A 25 -21.30 -4.82 2.13
N VAL A 26 -22.54 -5.26 2.26
CA VAL A 26 -22.98 -6.19 3.30
C VAL A 26 -23.08 -7.61 2.76
N GLU A 27 -23.20 -8.59 3.67
CA GLU A 27 -23.31 -9.99 3.30
C GLU A 27 -24.53 -10.23 2.39
N GLY A 28 -24.27 -10.72 1.17
CA GLY A 28 -25.29 -10.90 0.12
C GLY A 28 -25.24 -9.87 -1.01
N ASP A 29 -24.53 -8.75 -0.83
CA ASP A 29 -24.31 -7.79 -1.89
C ASP A 29 -23.39 -8.34 -2.98
N ARG A 30 -23.61 -7.92 -4.23
CA ARG A 30 -22.76 -8.26 -5.36
C ARG A 30 -22.18 -6.99 -5.98
N PHE A 31 -20.86 -6.99 -6.13
CA PHE A 31 -20.17 -5.95 -6.87
C PHE A 31 -20.03 -6.35 -8.34
N GLU A 32 -20.52 -5.50 -9.25
CA GLU A 32 -20.48 -5.74 -10.69
C GLU A 32 -19.77 -4.59 -11.41
N LEU A 33 -18.86 -4.93 -12.32
CA LEU A 33 -18.14 -3.98 -13.15
C LEU A 33 -18.81 -3.93 -14.52
N HIS A 34 -19.39 -2.78 -14.85
CA HIS A 34 -20.02 -2.53 -16.14
C HIS A 34 -19.06 -1.79 -17.07
N VAL A 35 -18.76 -2.40 -18.21
CA VAL A 35 -17.90 -1.83 -19.26
C VAL A 35 -18.74 -1.56 -20.49
N ARG A 36 -18.97 -0.28 -20.79
CA ARG A 36 -19.58 0.14 -22.05
C ARG A 36 -18.51 0.28 -23.12
N ARG A 37 -18.51 -0.64 -24.09
CA ARG A 37 -17.56 -0.65 -25.21
C ARG A 37 -17.96 0.39 -26.26
N ARG A 38 -16.99 0.89 -27.03
CA ARG A 38 -17.21 1.88 -28.10
C ARG A 38 -18.16 1.39 -29.21
N ASN A 39 -18.27 0.08 -29.40
CA ASN A 39 -19.19 -0.55 -30.35
C ASN A 39 -20.65 -0.63 -29.82
N GLY A 40 -20.94 -0.05 -28.65
CA GLY A 40 -22.27 -0.05 -28.05
C GLY A 40 -22.61 -1.32 -27.28
N GLN A 41 -21.68 -2.28 -27.16
CA GLN A 41 -21.88 -3.47 -26.34
C GLN A 41 -21.55 -3.16 -24.89
N ASP A 42 -22.46 -3.55 -24.00
CA ASP A 42 -22.24 -3.49 -22.56
C ASP A 42 -21.81 -4.86 -22.08
N GLN A 43 -20.71 -4.90 -21.33
CA GLN A 43 -20.19 -6.10 -20.69
C GLN A 43 -20.25 -5.93 -19.18
N THR A 44 -21.01 -6.78 -18.51
CA THR A 44 -21.06 -6.84 -17.05
C THR A 44 -20.24 -8.02 -16.56
N MET A 45 -19.41 -7.81 -15.55
CA MET A 45 -18.66 -8.87 -14.88
C MET A 45 -18.81 -8.75 -13.36
N SER A 46 -19.14 -9.86 -12.71
CA SER A 46 -19.17 -9.91 -11.25
C SER A 46 -17.74 -10.02 -10.70
N LEU A 47 -17.43 -9.22 -9.70
CA LEU A 47 -16.14 -9.25 -9.02
C LEU A 47 -16.21 -10.20 -7.81
N PRO A 48 -15.22 -11.11 -7.64
CA PRO A 48 -15.09 -11.87 -6.41
C PRO A 48 -14.90 -10.95 -5.19
N PRO A 49 -15.25 -11.40 -3.97
CA PRO A 49 -15.18 -10.56 -2.77
C PRO A 49 -13.82 -9.90 -2.52
N ALA A 50 -12.72 -10.63 -2.77
CA ALA A 50 -11.37 -10.09 -2.64
C ALA A 50 -11.07 -8.96 -3.64
N ALA A 51 -11.54 -9.09 -4.88
CA ALA A 51 -11.37 -8.06 -5.90
C ALA A 51 -12.26 -6.83 -5.62
N ALA A 52 -13.48 -7.04 -5.12
CA ALA A 52 -14.36 -5.96 -4.67
C ALA A 52 -13.72 -5.15 -3.55
N SER A 53 -13.18 -5.82 -2.52
CA SER A 53 -12.48 -5.17 -1.39
C SER A 53 -11.28 -4.34 -1.86
N ALA A 54 -10.51 -4.84 -2.84
CA ALA A 54 -9.39 -4.11 -3.40
C ALA A 54 -9.83 -2.85 -4.17
N VAL A 55 -10.94 -2.92 -4.91
CA VAL A 55 -11.52 -1.78 -5.63
C VAL A 55 -12.09 -0.73 -4.67
N GLU A 56 -12.72 -1.16 -3.57
CA GLU A 56 -13.17 -0.26 -2.50
C GLU A 56 -12.01 0.54 -1.92
N ALA A 57 -10.96 -0.15 -1.46
CA ALA A 57 -9.78 0.51 -0.91
C ALA A 57 -9.14 1.47 -1.92
N LEU A 58 -9.01 1.06 -3.19
CA LEU A 58 -8.51 1.91 -4.27
C LEU A 58 -9.32 3.19 -4.42
N ILE A 59 -10.66 3.10 -4.46
CA ILE A 59 -11.53 4.27 -4.66
C ILE A 59 -11.48 5.18 -3.43
N ASP A 60 -11.47 4.64 -2.21
CA ASP A 60 -11.38 5.41 -0.98
C ASP A 60 -10.09 6.26 -0.94
N HIS A 61 -8.94 5.65 -1.24
CA HIS A 61 -7.68 6.38 -1.34
C HIS A 61 -7.74 7.48 -2.42
N LEU A 62 -8.28 7.17 -3.60
CA LEU A 62 -8.39 8.15 -4.69
C LEU A 62 -9.32 9.31 -4.35
N LEU A 63 -10.43 9.06 -3.63
CA LEU A 63 -11.37 10.08 -3.18
C LEU A 63 -10.76 11.00 -2.11
N ASN A 64 -9.91 10.46 -1.24
CA ASN A 64 -9.14 11.23 -0.26
C ASN A 64 -8.02 12.08 -0.90
N GLY A 65 -7.82 11.99 -2.22
CA GLY A 65 -6.78 12.71 -2.94
C GLY A 65 -5.41 12.03 -2.85
N GLU A 66 -5.38 10.79 -2.37
CA GLU A 66 -4.16 10.00 -2.30
C GLU A 66 -3.85 9.39 -3.68
N ARG A 67 -2.56 9.16 -3.93
CA ARG A 67 -2.12 8.45 -5.13
C ARG A 67 -2.01 6.97 -4.82
N VAL A 68 -2.59 6.14 -5.68
CA VAL A 68 -2.52 4.68 -5.51
C VAL A 68 -1.58 4.06 -6.53
N ALA A 69 -0.75 3.12 -6.09
CA ALA A 69 0.10 2.30 -6.92
C ALA A 69 -0.36 0.84 -6.84
N VAL A 70 -0.57 0.22 -8.00
CA VAL A 70 -0.80 -1.23 -8.08
C VAL A 70 0.54 -1.90 -8.34
N LEU A 71 0.91 -2.86 -7.50
CA LEU A 71 2.16 -3.60 -7.57
C LEU A 71 1.87 -5.10 -7.50
N SER A 72 2.69 -5.91 -8.16
CA SER A 72 2.65 -7.37 -8.02
C SER A 72 3.52 -7.81 -6.84
N GLU A 73 3.12 -8.83 -6.09
CA GLU A 73 3.89 -9.33 -4.93
C GLU A 73 5.33 -9.75 -5.30
N ASP A 74 5.51 -10.33 -6.49
CA ASP A 74 6.82 -10.78 -7.01
C ASP A 74 7.68 -9.64 -7.59
N GLN A 75 7.27 -8.38 -7.41
CA GLN A 75 8.00 -7.24 -7.94
C GLN A 75 9.34 -7.06 -7.22
N GLU A 76 10.39 -6.94 -8.02
CA GLU A 76 11.74 -6.65 -7.55
C GLU A 76 11.93 -5.15 -7.36
N LEU A 77 12.24 -4.73 -6.14
CA LEU A 77 12.43 -3.35 -5.75
C LEU A 77 13.90 -3.02 -5.53
N SER A 78 14.35 -1.90 -6.08
CA SER A 78 15.62 -1.30 -5.71
C SER A 78 15.59 -0.81 -4.26
N PRO A 79 16.76 -0.61 -3.62
CA PRO A 79 16.83 0.00 -2.30
C PRO A 79 16.17 1.39 -2.22
N THR A 80 16.14 2.11 -3.36
CA THR A 80 15.46 3.42 -3.44
C THR A 80 13.94 3.25 -3.40
N GLU A 81 13.37 2.32 -4.16
CA GLU A 81 11.92 2.07 -4.14
C GLU A 81 11.47 1.53 -2.78
N ALA A 82 12.23 0.59 -2.22
CA ALA A 82 11.98 0.09 -0.86
C ALA A 82 12.04 1.22 0.19
N SER A 83 12.93 2.20 0.02
CA SER A 83 13.03 3.34 0.94
C SER A 83 11.78 4.22 0.93
N THR A 84 11.15 4.39 -0.24
CA THR A 84 9.89 5.11 -0.38
C THR A 84 8.75 4.38 0.31
N ILE A 85 8.69 3.06 0.20
CA ILE A 85 7.64 2.23 0.83
C ILE A 85 7.81 2.22 2.35
N LEU A 86 9.03 1.98 2.83
CA LEU A 86 9.33 1.86 4.26
C LEU A 86 9.34 3.20 5.01
N GLY A 87 9.23 4.33 4.32
CA GLY A 87 9.30 5.67 4.94
C GLY A 87 10.66 6.01 5.57
N ILE A 88 11.74 5.29 5.20
CA ILE A 88 13.08 5.45 5.76
C ILE A 88 14.10 5.83 4.69
N SER A 89 15.28 6.29 5.09
CA SER A 89 16.34 6.67 4.15
C SER A 89 16.92 5.45 3.41
N ARG A 90 17.31 5.64 2.14
CA ARG A 90 18.00 4.59 1.35
C ARG A 90 19.22 3.99 2.05
N PRO A 91 20.12 4.76 2.70
CA PRO A 91 21.22 4.18 3.48
C PRO A 91 20.75 3.23 4.58
N LEU A 92 19.62 3.53 5.24
CA LEU A 92 19.07 2.65 6.26
C LEU A 92 18.51 1.36 5.65
N VAL A 93 17.86 1.42 4.48
CA VAL A 93 17.44 0.22 3.74
C VAL A 93 18.64 -0.67 3.41
N VAL A 94 19.73 -0.08 2.90
CA VAL A 94 20.94 -0.83 2.59
C VAL A 94 21.55 -1.44 3.85
N LEU A 95 21.55 -0.72 4.98
CA LEU A 95 22.00 -1.28 6.26
C LEU A 95 21.15 -2.48 6.71
N ARG A 96 19.83 -2.40 6.55
CA ARG A 96 18.90 -3.52 6.86
C ARG A 96 19.16 -4.72 5.95
N MET A 97 19.43 -4.48 4.66
CA MET A 97 19.86 -5.54 3.73
C MET A 97 21.17 -6.18 4.17
N ASP A 98 22.19 -5.38 4.47
CA ASP A 98 23.52 -5.88 4.86
C ASP A 98 23.50 -6.62 6.22
N ARG A 99 22.55 -6.29 7.11
CA ARG A 99 22.30 -7.00 8.38
C ARG A 99 21.48 -8.28 8.24
N GLY A 100 20.82 -8.49 7.10
CA GLY A 100 19.92 -9.61 6.86
C GLY A 100 18.47 -9.38 7.32
N ASP A 101 18.15 -8.19 7.84
CA ASP A 101 16.78 -7.81 8.23
C ASP A 101 15.86 -7.69 7.01
N LEU A 102 16.42 -7.34 5.84
CA LEU A 102 15.70 -7.29 4.57
C LEU A 102 16.36 -8.25 3.57
N PRO A 103 15.73 -9.41 3.27
CA PRO A 103 16.19 -10.30 2.22
C PRO A 103 16.37 -9.57 0.88
N PHE A 104 17.48 -9.84 0.21
CA PHE A 104 17.75 -9.26 -1.10
C PHE A 104 18.57 -10.23 -1.96
N ARG A 105 18.51 -10.00 -3.28
CA ARG A 105 19.31 -10.69 -4.28
C ARG A 105 20.00 -9.69 -5.20
N TYR A 106 21.05 -10.15 -5.87
CA TYR A 106 21.68 -9.36 -6.93
C TYR A 106 21.05 -9.68 -8.27
N ILE A 107 20.59 -8.64 -8.97
CA ILE A 107 20.26 -8.70 -10.40
C ILE A 107 21.33 -7.91 -11.13
N GLY A 108 22.27 -8.64 -11.76
CA GLY A 108 23.50 -8.06 -12.27
C GLY A 108 24.34 -7.45 -11.14
N LYS A 109 24.60 -6.15 -11.20
CA LYS A 109 25.37 -5.41 -10.18
C LYS A 109 24.50 -4.74 -9.11
N HIS A 110 23.17 -4.88 -9.19
CA HIS A 110 22.25 -4.13 -8.34
C HIS A 110 21.54 -5.05 -7.35
N ARG A 111 21.42 -4.58 -6.10
CA ARG A 111 20.58 -5.22 -5.08
C ARG A 111 19.10 -5.03 -5.42
N ARG A 112 18.31 -6.06 -5.16
CA ARG A 112 16.85 -6.07 -5.28
C ARG A 112 16.23 -6.85 -4.12
N ALA A 113 15.20 -6.29 -3.51
CA ALA A 113 14.35 -6.99 -2.54
C ALA A 113 12.99 -7.26 -3.17
N SER A 114 12.33 -8.35 -2.77
CA SER A 114 10.95 -8.57 -3.19
C SER A 114 10.01 -7.59 -2.48
N LEU A 115 8.92 -7.17 -3.13
CA LEU A 115 7.91 -6.34 -2.49
C LEU A 115 7.33 -7.01 -1.23
N LYS A 116 7.10 -8.33 -1.30
CA LYS A 116 6.65 -9.13 -0.16
C LYS A 116 7.54 -8.93 1.08
N ASP A 117 8.86 -9.05 0.92
CA ASP A 117 9.80 -8.91 2.03
C ASP A 117 9.84 -7.46 2.56
N VAL A 118 9.71 -6.48 1.66
CA VAL A 118 9.64 -5.06 2.05
C VAL A 118 8.38 -4.78 2.87
N LEU A 119 7.21 -5.29 2.46
CA LEU A 119 5.96 -5.10 3.19
C LEU A 119 5.93 -5.84 4.54
N ALA A 120 6.55 -7.03 4.60
CA ALA A 120 6.72 -7.75 5.86
C ALA A 120 7.54 -6.92 6.86
N LEU A 121 8.67 -6.38 6.42
CA LEU A 121 9.48 -5.49 7.25
C LEU A 121 8.72 -4.21 7.65
N ASN A 122 7.92 -3.62 6.75
CA ASN A 122 7.12 -2.45 7.09
C ASN A 122 6.16 -2.74 8.25
N THR A 123 5.48 -3.88 8.19
CA THR A 123 4.55 -4.31 9.23
C THR A 123 5.24 -4.49 10.59
N GLU A 124 6.45 -5.07 10.60
CA GLU A 124 7.26 -5.19 11.82
C GLU A 124 7.68 -3.82 12.39
N LEU A 125 8.04 -2.87 11.52
CA LEU A 125 8.39 -1.51 11.92
C LEU A 125 7.18 -0.76 12.49
N ASP A 126 6.01 -0.90 11.88
CA ASP A 126 4.78 -0.26 12.34
C ASP A 126 4.35 -0.77 13.73
N VAL A 127 4.42 -2.08 13.96
CA VAL A 127 4.13 -2.68 15.28
C VAL A 127 5.11 -2.14 16.34
N ARG A 128 6.40 -2.07 16.00
CA ARG A 128 7.42 -1.53 16.91
C ARG A 128 7.20 -0.05 17.19
N GLN A 129 6.86 0.75 16.17
CA GLN A 129 6.61 2.17 16.32
C GLN A 129 5.42 2.41 17.25
N LYS A 130 4.33 1.67 17.05
CA LYS A 130 3.15 1.74 17.91
C LYS A 130 3.45 1.38 19.36
N ALA A 131 4.21 0.31 19.60
CA ALA A 131 4.63 -0.05 20.96
C ALA A 131 5.48 1.03 21.63
N MET A 132 6.33 1.73 20.87
CA MET A 132 7.11 2.86 21.39
C MET A 132 6.23 4.08 21.70
N GLU A 133 5.22 4.35 20.88
CA GLU A 133 4.25 5.42 21.11
C GLU A 133 3.40 5.15 22.36
N ASP A 134 2.95 3.91 22.55
CA ASP A 134 2.21 3.49 23.75
C ASP A 134 3.07 3.70 25.02
N LEU A 135 4.34 3.29 25.00
CA LEU A 135 5.27 3.51 26.11
C LEU A 135 5.52 5.01 26.38
N ALA A 136 5.63 5.82 25.33
CA ALA A 136 5.81 7.26 25.47
C ALA A 136 4.56 7.92 26.09
N ALA A 137 3.38 7.51 25.66
CA ALA A 137 2.10 7.99 26.20
C ALA A 137 1.91 7.59 27.66
N ASP A 138 2.27 6.36 28.03
CA ASP A 138 2.24 5.88 29.42
C ASP A 138 3.22 6.68 30.30
N SER A 139 4.44 6.94 29.81
CA SER A 139 5.43 7.75 30.51
C SER A 139 4.94 9.18 30.72
N GLU A 140 4.32 9.79 29.71
CA GLU A 140 3.75 11.14 29.81
C GLU A 140 2.55 11.17 30.77
N ASN A 141 1.71 10.13 30.77
CA ASN A 141 0.61 10.01 31.72
C ASN A 141 1.11 9.92 33.17
N LEU A 142 2.14 9.11 33.42
CA LEU A 142 2.78 9.01 34.73
C LEU A 142 3.36 10.34 35.18
N HIS A 143 4.02 11.06 34.27
CA HIS A 143 4.56 12.39 34.56
C HIS A 143 3.46 13.41 34.92
N LEU A 144 2.37 13.44 34.15
CA LEU A 144 1.27 14.38 34.37
C LEU A 144 0.48 14.12 35.66
N HIS A 145 0.31 12.84 36.04
CA HIS A 145 -0.51 12.48 37.21
C HIS A 145 0.28 12.29 38.50
N TYR A 146 1.56 11.90 38.39
CA TYR A 146 2.39 11.54 39.54
C TYR A 146 3.70 12.32 39.64
N GLY A 147 4.05 13.14 38.65
CA GLY A 147 5.21 14.04 38.70
C GLY A 147 6.59 13.36 38.71
N ILE A 148 6.64 12.09 38.30
CA ILE A 148 7.89 11.33 38.09
C ILE A 148 8.28 11.28 36.61
#